data_AF-A0A559KIA1-F1
#
_entry.id   AF-A0A559KIA1-F1
#
_cell.length_a   1.000
_cell.length_b   1.000
_cell.length_c   1.000
_cell.angle_alpha   90.00
_cell.angle_beta   90.00
_cell.angle_gamma   90.00
#
_symmetry.space_group_name_H-M   'P 1'
#
loop_
_entity.id
_entity.type
_entity.pdbx_description
1 polymer ?
#
loop_
_entity_poly.entity_id
_entity_poly.type
_entity_poly.pdbx_seq_one_letter_code
_entity_poly.pdbx_strand_id
1 'polypeptide(L)'
;MKIIPTTKNWKRVMIWSAVLLASIAITTGCKKQTASPPQTAGTTPAPSPSPGQAAGQTPTGQQPQTPAGGQTAATPTPQPAAVKLVPITFDAAQKAGMTATAKNIKLATVYIPQSVAEEDKLDQLQSAGKQMTIKLLKMSIIESAEDMMPAGAGAQDVKLSSGTGKAVNIGGQNTIYLKQGSTFIALTSQNIAINDLAKIADTLTPLK
;
A
#
# COMPACT_ATOMS: atom_id res chain seq x y z
N MET A 1 57.87 -28.07 13.52
CA MET A 1 57.20 -26.84 13.99
C MET A 1 55.74 -27.16 14.26
N LYS A 2 55.28 -26.95 15.50
CA LYS A 2 53.87 -27.04 15.91
C LYS A 2 53.16 -25.74 15.52
N ILE A 3 51.98 -25.82 14.88
CA ILE A 3 50.85 -24.93 15.21
C ILE A 3 49.55 -25.73 15.05
N ILE A 4 48.80 -25.77 16.14
CA ILE A 4 47.51 -26.42 16.37
C ILE A 4 46.41 -25.45 15.91
N PRO A 5 45.39 -25.84 15.13
CA PRO A 5 44.16 -25.06 15.06
C PRO A 5 43.21 -25.48 16.19
N THR A 6 43.13 -24.62 17.19
CA THR A 6 42.22 -24.72 18.34
C THR A 6 40.77 -24.57 17.88
N THR A 7 39.92 -25.48 18.35
CA THR A 7 38.47 -25.51 18.17
C THR A 7 37.73 -24.39 18.92
N LYS A 8 36.62 -23.95 18.32
CA LYS A 8 35.29 -23.66 18.94
C LYS A 8 35.26 -22.63 20.09
N ASN A 9 34.65 -21.47 19.84
CA ASN A 9 33.91 -20.73 20.87
C ASN A 9 32.78 -19.89 20.25
N TRP A 10 31.58 -20.43 20.35
CA TRP A 10 30.30 -19.77 20.19
C TRP A 10 29.99 -19.08 21.53
N LYS A 11 29.91 -17.75 21.58
CA LYS A 11 29.38 -17.04 22.75
C LYS A 11 28.22 -16.15 22.37
N ARG A 12 27.04 -16.65 22.74
CA ARG A 12 25.81 -15.89 22.98
C ARG A 12 26.10 -14.81 24.03
N VAL A 13 25.60 -13.61 23.81
CA VAL A 13 25.38 -12.64 24.89
C VAL A 13 23.91 -12.23 24.83
N MET A 14 23.11 -12.84 25.71
CA MET A 14 21.85 -12.27 26.18
C MET A 14 22.20 -11.14 27.15
N ILE A 15 21.55 -9.99 27.02
CA ILE A 15 21.35 -9.07 28.14
C ILE A 15 19.86 -8.79 28.25
N TRP A 16 19.40 -8.97 29.49
CA TRP A 16 18.01 -9.00 29.94
C TRP A 16 17.41 -7.60 30.14
N SER A 17 16.09 -7.61 30.16
CA SER A 17 15.11 -6.55 30.42
C SER A 17 15.39 -5.62 31.60
N ALA A 18 14.95 -4.36 31.47
CA ALA A 18 14.47 -3.57 32.60
C ALA A 18 13.10 -2.98 32.24
N VAL A 19 12.06 -3.61 32.80
CA VAL A 19 10.70 -3.09 32.90
C VAL A 19 10.72 -2.01 33.99
N LEU A 20 10.18 -0.82 33.71
CA LEU A 20 9.68 0.05 34.77
C LEU A 20 8.24 0.43 34.46
N LEU A 21 7.36 -0.01 35.37
CA LEU A 21 5.96 0.35 35.45
C LEU A 21 5.81 1.85 35.75
N ALA A 22 4.82 2.47 35.13
CA ALA A 22 4.05 3.53 35.77
C ALA A 22 2.57 3.37 35.38
N SER A 23 1.86 2.65 36.23
CA SER A 23 0.41 2.55 36.24
C SER A 23 -0.19 3.85 36.75
N ILE A 24 -1.14 4.43 36.00
CA ILE A 24 -2.22 5.22 36.61
C ILE A 24 -3.53 4.64 36.07
N ALA A 25 -4.14 3.78 36.87
CA ALA A 25 -5.56 3.53 36.82
C ALA A 25 -6.23 4.61 37.66
N ILE A 26 -7.18 5.34 37.09
CA ILE A 26 -8.31 5.85 37.86
C ILE A 26 -9.58 5.36 37.19
N THR A 27 -10.42 4.82 38.05
CA THR A 27 -11.61 4.04 37.87
C THR A 27 -12.84 4.88 37.54
N THR A 28 -13.88 4.17 37.08
CA THR A 28 -15.32 4.39 37.35
C THR A 28 -16.07 5.57 36.72
N GLY A 29 -17.07 5.22 35.90
CA GLY A 29 -18.41 5.82 36.00
C GLY A 29 -18.99 6.42 34.71
N CYS A 30 -20.02 5.79 34.14
CA CYS A 30 -20.98 6.47 33.28
C CYS A 30 -21.69 7.58 34.07
N LYS A 31 -21.68 8.82 33.59
CA LYS A 31 -22.79 9.77 33.70
C LYS A 31 -22.60 10.96 32.74
N LYS A 32 -23.71 11.34 32.11
CA LYS A 32 -23.94 12.53 31.27
C LYS A 32 -23.11 13.75 31.72
N GLN A 33 -22.46 14.41 30.77
CA GLN A 33 -22.29 15.86 30.85
C GLN A 33 -22.24 16.49 29.46
N THR A 34 -23.31 17.23 29.19
CA THR A 34 -23.52 18.13 28.06
C THR A 34 -22.47 19.25 28.11
N ALA A 35 -21.81 19.52 26.99
CA ALA A 35 -21.06 20.76 26.80
C ALA A 35 -21.62 21.47 25.56
N SER A 36 -22.38 22.54 25.80
CA SER A 36 -22.89 23.46 24.78
C SER A 36 -21.78 24.43 24.34
N PRO A 37 -21.67 24.80 23.06
CA PRO A 37 -20.93 25.98 22.65
C PRO A 37 -21.75 27.27 22.85
N PRO A 38 -21.11 28.45 22.94
CA PRO A 38 -21.67 29.66 23.55
C PRO A 38 -22.68 30.43 22.68
N GLN A 39 -23.53 31.19 23.38
CA GLN A 39 -24.57 32.08 22.88
C GLN A 39 -24.01 33.30 22.13
N THR A 40 -24.64 33.65 21.01
CA THR A 40 -24.75 35.05 20.53
C THR A 40 -26.25 35.38 20.45
N ALA A 41 -26.63 36.53 21.00
CA ALA A 41 -27.99 36.94 21.29
C ALA A 41 -28.68 37.75 20.16
N GLY A 42 -30.01 37.61 20.08
CA GLY A 42 -31.00 38.61 19.61
C GLY A 42 -31.51 38.40 18.17
N THR A 43 -32.81 38.45 17.83
CA THR A 43 -34.05 38.76 18.58
C THR A 43 -35.28 38.35 17.73
N THR A 44 -36.18 37.51 18.28
CA THR A 44 -37.69 37.39 18.20
C THR A 44 -38.51 37.61 16.90
N PRO A 45 -39.80 37.17 16.80
CA PRO A 45 -40.60 36.15 17.53
C PRO A 45 -41.43 35.19 16.62
N ALA A 46 -42.13 34.23 17.24
CA ALA A 46 -42.98 33.17 16.68
C ALA A 46 -44.31 33.64 16.01
N PRO A 47 -45.12 32.74 15.41
CA PRO A 47 -46.10 31.98 16.22
C PRO A 47 -46.27 30.49 15.85
N SER A 48 -46.70 29.72 16.87
CA SER A 48 -47.33 28.38 16.84
C SER A 48 -48.85 28.53 16.55
N PRO A 49 -49.75 27.53 16.67
CA PRO A 49 -49.69 26.05 16.57
C PRO A 49 -50.85 25.47 15.70
N SER A 50 -50.98 24.14 15.55
CA SER A 50 -52.30 23.47 15.51
C SER A 50 -52.25 21.93 15.64
N PRO A 51 -53.34 21.27 16.11
CA PRO A 51 -53.30 20.16 17.06
C PRO A 51 -53.93 18.84 16.58
N GLY A 52 -53.68 17.76 17.33
CA GLY A 52 -54.76 16.88 17.81
C GLY A 52 -55.12 15.58 17.06
N GLN A 53 -54.72 14.46 17.69
CA GLN A 53 -55.55 13.29 18.09
C GLN A 53 -56.04 12.19 17.09
N ALA A 54 -55.55 10.97 17.41
CA ALA A 54 -56.28 9.73 17.74
C ALA A 54 -56.93 8.82 16.67
N ALA A 55 -56.40 7.58 16.64
CA ALA A 55 -57.05 6.26 16.62
C ALA A 55 -58.17 5.89 15.60
N GLY A 56 -57.94 4.78 14.87
CA GLY A 56 -59.00 3.84 14.48
C GLY A 56 -58.94 3.22 13.07
N GLN A 57 -58.77 1.89 13.02
CA GLN A 57 -59.31 0.90 12.05
C GLN A 57 -58.73 0.76 10.61
N THR A 58 -58.31 -0.48 10.31
CA THR A 58 -58.15 -1.12 8.97
C THR A 58 -59.52 -1.35 8.29
N PRO A 59 -59.67 -1.56 6.94
CA PRO A 59 -58.91 -2.58 6.18
C PRO A 59 -58.62 -2.32 4.67
N THR A 60 -57.76 -3.20 4.13
CA THR A 60 -57.65 -3.69 2.73
C THR A 60 -57.33 -2.70 1.59
N GLY A 61 -56.12 -2.83 1.05
CA GLY A 61 -55.72 -2.25 -0.24
C GLY A 61 -54.44 -2.91 -0.78
N GLN A 62 -54.66 -3.86 -1.69
CA GLN A 62 -53.76 -4.59 -2.59
C GLN A 62 -52.27 -4.18 -2.67
N GLN A 63 -51.43 -5.19 -2.43
CA GLN A 63 -50.03 -5.29 -2.79
C GLN A 63 -49.87 -5.53 -4.31
N PRO A 64 -48.91 -4.86 -4.97
CA PRO A 64 -48.06 -5.54 -5.94
C PRO A 64 -46.68 -5.76 -5.33
N GLN A 65 -46.28 -7.03 -5.21
CA GLN A 65 -44.93 -7.44 -4.85
C GLN A 65 -44.03 -7.21 -6.06
N THR A 66 -43.18 -6.19 -6.01
CA THR A 66 -42.01 -6.11 -6.88
C THR A 66 -40.83 -6.68 -6.10
N PRO A 67 -40.14 -7.73 -6.59
CA PRO A 67 -38.94 -8.23 -5.93
C PRO A 67 -37.80 -7.25 -6.25
N ALA A 68 -37.53 -6.29 -5.36
CA ALA A 68 -36.33 -5.48 -5.44
C ALA A 68 -35.16 -6.28 -4.86
N GLY A 69 -34.63 -7.21 -5.67
CA GLY A 69 -33.28 -7.71 -5.49
C GLY A 69 -32.33 -6.53 -5.65
N GLY A 70 -31.88 -5.98 -4.53
CA GLY A 70 -30.86 -4.94 -4.50
C GLY A 70 -29.53 -5.52 -4.98
N GLN A 71 -29.31 -5.50 -6.29
CA GLN A 71 -27.96 -5.53 -6.84
C GLN A 71 -27.30 -4.23 -6.42
N THR A 72 -26.42 -4.30 -5.43
CA THR A 72 -25.42 -3.27 -5.21
C THR A 72 -24.60 -3.19 -6.50
N ALA A 73 -24.92 -2.21 -7.35
CA ALA A 73 -24.11 -1.90 -8.50
C ALA A 73 -22.72 -1.54 -7.96
N ALA A 74 -21.73 -2.40 -8.21
CA ALA A 74 -20.35 -2.06 -7.94
C ALA A 74 -20.03 -0.81 -8.74
N THR A 75 -19.81 0.31 -8.04
CA THR A 75 -19.31 1.53 -8.65
C THR A 75 -18.05 1.15 -9.42
N PRO A 76 -17.96 1.38 -10.74
CA PRO A 76 -16.76 1.03 -11.49
C PRO A 76 -15.59 1.77 -10.86
N THR A 77 -14.63 1.03 -10.32
CA THR A 77 -13.35 1.63 -9.91
C THR A 77 -12.76 2.27 -11.16
N PRO A 78 -12.48 3.59 -11.16
CA PRO A 78 -11.94 4.24 -12.34
C PRO A 78 -10.66 3.54 -12.77
N GLN A 79 -10.66 2.99 -13.98
CA GLN A 79 -9.50 2.35 -14.55
C GLN A 79 -8.45 3.44 -14.86
N PRO A 80 -7.18 3.27 -14.46
CA PRO A 80 -6.14 4.24 -14.78
C PRO A 80 -6.04 4.46 -16.29
N ALA A 81 -5.93 5.72 -16.70
CA ALA A 81 -5.75 6.08 -18.10
C ALA A 81 -4.38 5.62 -18.61
N ALA A 82 -4.26 5.47 -19.94
CA ALA A 82 -2.97 5.19 -20.57
C ALA A 82 -1.99 6.35 -20.32
N VAL A 83 -0.74 6.02 -20.00
CA VAL A 83 0.32 7.01 -19.71
C VAL A 83 1.34 7.08 -20.84
N LYS A 84 1.88 8.28 -21.08
CA LYS A 84 3.04 8.46 -21.97
C LYS A 84 4.30 7.99 -21.23
N LEU A 85 5.08 7.13 -21.88
CA LEU A 85 6.37 6.67 -21.35
C LEU A 85 7.51 7.51 -21.91
N VAL A 86 8.45 7.89 -21.05
CA VAL A 86 9.64 8.67 -21.38
C VAL A 86 10.88 8.00 -20.79
N PRO A 87 12.08 8.16 -21.41
CA PRO A 87 13.32 7.68 -20.81
C PRO A 87 13.58 8.31 -19.44
N ILE A 88 14.15 7.52 -18.52
CA ILE A 88 14.63 8.01 -17.23
C ILE A 88 16.14 7.82 -17.13
N THR A 89 16.80 8.76 -16.46
CA THR A 89 18.20 8.63 -16.07
C THR A 89 18.31 8.84 -14.56
N PHE A 90 19.21 8.08 -13.94
CA PHE A 90 19.57 8.25 -12.54
C PHE A 90 20.99 8.79 -12.47
N ASP A 91 21.18 9.85 -11.69
CA ASP A 91 22.50 10.45 -11.52
C ASP A 91 23.42 9.57 -10.66
N ALA A 92 24.72 9.91 -10.62
CA ALA A 92 25.71 9.12 -9.91
C ALA A 92 25.43 8.99 -8.40
N ALA A 93 24.88 10.04 -7.76
CA ALA A 93 24.57 10.02 -6.34
C ALA A 93 23.37 9.10 -6.04
N GLN A 94 22.34 9.15 -6.89
CA GLN A 94 21.18 8.27 -6.81
C GLN A 94 21.59 6.80 -6.98
N LYS A 95 22.40 6.50 -8.00
CA LYS A 95 22.92 5.15 -8.23
C LYS A 95 23.77 4.65 -7.06
N ALA A 96 24.65 5.50 -6.52
CA ALA A 96 25.43 5.16 -5.34
C ALA A 96 24.55 4.85 -4.12
N GLY A 97 23.48 5.64 -3.91
CA GLY A 97 22.49 5.40 -2.86
C GLY A 97 21.79 4.04 -3.01
N MET A 98 21.35 3.69 -4.22
CA MET A 98 20.73 2.40 -4.53
C MET A 98 21.69 1.24 -4.26
N THR A 99 22.92 1.33 -4.75
CA THR A 99 23.96 0.30 -4.53
C THR A 99 24.29 0.14 -3.05
N ALA A 100 24.42 1.24 -2.30
CA ALA A 100 24.67 1.19 -0.86
C ALA A 100 23.51 0.54 -0.10
N THR A 101 22.27 0.88 -0.46
CA THR A 101 21.07 0.32 0.18
C THR A 101 20.93 -1.17 -0.12
N ALA A 102 21.13 -1.57 -1.39
CA ALA A 102 21.13 -2.97 -1.80
C ALA A 102 22.18 -3.79 -1.06
N LYS A 103 23.39 -3.26 -0.90
CA LYS A 103 24.45 -3.91 -0.12
C LYS A 103 24.04 -4.12 1.35
N ASN A 104 23.40 -3.14 1.96
CA ASN A 104 22.93 -3.23 3.35
C ASN A 104 21.89 -4.34 3.56
N ILE A 105 21.00 -4.54 2.57
CA ILE A 105 20.00 -5.61 2.59
C ILE A 105 20.48 -6.92 1.96
N LYS A 106 21.74 -7.00 1.52
CA LYS A 106 22.35 -8.14 0.83
C LYS A 106 21.67 -8.53 -0.49
N LEU A 107 21.15 -7.56 -1.21
CA LEU A 107 20.63 -7.75 -2.56
C LEU A 107 21.78 -7.72 -3.57
N ALA A 108 21.92 -8.78 -4.37
CA ALA A 108 23.05 -8.96 -5.28
C ALA A 108 22.98 -8.06 -6.52
N THR A 109 21.78 -7.77 -7.01
CA THR A 109 21.56 -6.96 -8.20
C THR A 109 20.34 -6.11 -8.01
N VAL A 110 20.50 -4.81 -8.27
CA VAL A 110 19.43 -3.83 -8.34
C VAL A 110 18.97 -3.71 -9.78
N TYR A 111 17.66 -3.67 -10.02
CA TYR A 111 17.10 -3.43 -11.34
C TYR A 111 16.41 -2.06 -11.38
N ILE A 112 16.73 -1.28 -12.41
CA ILE A 112 16.16 0.05 -12.61
C ILE A 112 15.48 0.15 -13.98
N PRO A 113 14.35 0.87 -14.09
CA PRO A 113 13.65 1.03 -15.35
C PRO A 113 14.45 1.95 -16.26
N GLN A 114 14.39 1.70 -17.58
CA GLN A 114 14.94 2.62 -18.58
C GLN A 114 13.86 3.57 -19.13
N SER A 115 12.58 3.34 -18.82
CA SER A 115 11.49 4.26 -19.14
C SER A 115 10.42 4.25 -18.05
N VAL A 116 9.80 5.41 -17.82
CA VAL A 116 8.80 5.64 -16.77
C VAL A 116 7.65 6.50 -17.31
N ALA A 117 6.57 6.66 -16.55
CA ALA A 117 5.54 7.63 -16.89
C ALA A 117 6.13 9.04 -16.97
N GLU A 118 5.60 9.88 -17.87
CA GLU A 118 6.03 11.29 -17.99
C GLU A 118 6.04 11.99 -16.62
N GLU A 119 7.06 12.83 -16.36
CA GLU A 119 7.31 13.52 -15.08
C GLU A 119 7.66 12.63 -13.87
N ASP A 120 7.70 11.30 -14.05
CA ASP A 120 8.10 10.41 -12.97
C ASP A 120 9.62 10.49 -12.75
N LYS A 121 10.02 10.59 -11.49
CA LYS A 121 11.42 10.73 -11.07
C LYS A 121 11.60 10.18 -9.68
N LEU A 122 12.86 9.94 -9.29
CA LEU A 122 13.18 9.45 -7.95
C LEU A 122 12.69 10.46 -6.91
N ASP A 123 11.82 9.98 -6.02
CA ASP A 123 11.33 10.70 -4.86
C ASP A 123 12.15 10.31 -3.63
N GLN A 124 12.25 9.00 -3.39
CA GLN A 124 12.88 8.48 -2.19
C GLN A 124 13.46 7.09 -2.40
N LEU A 125 14.54 6.81 -1.68
CA LEU A 125 15.04 5.46 -1.49
C LEU A 125 14.81 5.03 -0.03
N GLN A 126 14.24 3.84 0.16
CA GLN A 126 13.95 3.28 1.48
C GLN A 126 14.46 1.85 1.58
N SER A 127 14.72 1.40 2.80
CA SER A 127 14.92 -0.02 3.10
C SER A 127 14.13 -0.42 4.32
N ALA A 128 13.52 -1.60 4.26
CA ALA A 128 12.75 -2.18 5.35
C ALA A 128 13.02 -3.69 5.39
N GLY A 129 13.66 -4.16 6.46
CA GLY A 129 14.05 -5.57 6.57
C GLY A 129 14.99 -6.00 5.44
N LYS A 130 14.53 -6.94 4.61
CA LYS A 130 15.27 -7.48 3.44
C LYS A 130 14.77 -6.93 2.10
N GLN A 131 14.05 -5.81 2.14
CA GLN A 131 13.48 -5.17 0.96
C GLN A 131 14.06 -3.78 0.79
N MET A 132 14.30 -3.42 -0.45
CA MET A 132 14.61 -2.06 -0.86
C MET A 132 13.44 -1.52 -1.66
N THR A 133 13.05 -0.28 -1.39
CA THR A 133 12.00 0.41 -2.15
C THR A 133 12.59 1.63 -2.83
N ILE A 134 12.57 1.63 -4.16
CA ILE A 134 12.85 2.78 -5.01
C ILE A 134 11.50 3.45 -5.28
N LYS A 135 11.21 4.51 -4.55
CA LYS A 135 9.97 5.27 -4.70
C LYS A 135 10.18 6.35 -5.76
N LEU A 136 9.35 6.29 -6.79
CA LEU A 136 9.20 7.34 -7.78
C LEU A 136 7.88 8.09 -7.49
N LEU A 137 7.63 9.21 -8.16
CA LEU A 137 6.43 10.01 -7.92
C LEU A 137 5.12 9.27 -8.28
N LYS A 138 5.13 8.46 -9.34
CA LYS A 138 3.94 7.79 -9.87
C LYS A 138 3.94 6.27 -9.64
N MET A 139 5.06 5.68 -9.26
CA MET A 139 5.18 4.24 -8.97
C MET A 139 6.26 3.94 -7.94
N SER A 140 6.28 2.70 -7.43
CA SER A 140 7.37 2.19 -6.60
C SER A 140 7.90 0.88 -7.16
N ILE A 141 9.19 0.65 -6.98
CA ILE A 141 9.85 -0.61 -7.27
C ILE A 141 10.34 -1.16 -5.94
N ILE A 142 9.83 -2.32 -5.56
CA ILE A 142 10.25 -3.03 -4.35
C ILE A 142 11.07 -4.22 -4.81
N GLU A 143 12.27 -4.36 -4.26
CA GLU A 143 13.20 -5.43 -4.61
C GLU A 143 13.63 -6.23 -3.38
N SER A 144 13.74 -7.54 -3.55
CA SER A 144 14.21 -8.45 -2.49
C SER A 144 14.87 -9.70 -3.07
N ALA A 145 15.68 -10.36 -2.24
CA ALA A 145 16.19 -11.70 -2.53
C ALA A 145 15.14 -12.80 -2.24
N GLU A 146 14.03 -12.45 -1.59
CA GLU A 146 12.96 -13.35 -1.19
C GLU A 146 11.68 -13.03 -1.98
N ASP A 147 10.82 -14.02 -2.17
CA ASP A 147 9.54 -13.81 -2.84
C ASP A 147 8.66 -12.86 -2.02
N MET A 148 8.03 -11.92 -2.71
CA MET A 148 7.19 -10.87 -2.13
C MET A 148 5.74 -10.96 -2.61
N MET A 149 5.41 -11.87 -3.53
CA MET A 149 4.04 -12.00 -4.02
C MET A 149 3.15 -12.56 -2.91
N PRO A 150 2.03 -11.89 -2.57
CA PRO A 150 1.11 -12.40 -1.56
C PRO A 150 0.52 -13.76 -1.96
N ALA A 151 0.52 -14.70 -1.02
CA ALA A 151 -0.10 -16.00 -1.24
C ALA A 151 -1.60 -15.86 -1.54
N GLY A 152 -2.11 -16.61 -2.51
CA GLY A 152 -3.52 -16.59 -2.89
C GLY A 152 -3.96 -15.33 -3.66
N ALA A 153 -3.04 -14.45 -4.04
CA ALA A 153 -3.35 -13.35 -4.95
C ALA A 153 -3.90 -13.91 -6.27
N GLY A 154 -5.07 -13.42 -6.71
CA GLY A 154 -5.67 -13.75 -8.00
C GLY A 154 -4.84 -13.17 -9.15
N ALA A 155 -3.70 -13.77 -9.42
CA ALA A 155 -2.70 -13.26 -10.33
C ALA A 155 -2.95 -13.68 -11.78
N GLN A 156 -2.82 -12.71 -12.68
CA GLN A 156 -2.84 -12.94 -14.13
C GLN A 156 -1.41 -12.99 -14.66
N ASP A 157 -1.13 -13.92 -15.57
CA ASP A 157 0.15 -13.95 -16.28
C ASP A 157 0.31 -12.75 -17.22
N VAL A 158 1.48 -12.11 -17.16
CA VAL A 158 1.90 -11.05 -18.08
C VAL A 158 3.19 -11.49 -18.75
N LYS A 159 3.17 -11.56 -20.08
CA LYS A 159 4.36 -11.91 -20.85
C LYS A 159 5.26 -10.68 -20.98
N LEU A 160 6.52 -10.86 -20.61
CA LEU A 160 7.57 -9.85 -20.66
C LEU A 160 8.68 -10.35 -21.58
N SER A 161 9.44 -9.43 -22.17
CA SER A 161 10.68 -9.72 -22.90
C SER A 161 11.69 -10.48 -22.03
N SER A 162 11.71 -10.20 -20.72
CA SER A 162 12.57 -10.85 -19.73
C SER A 162 12.01 -12.16 -19.17
N GLY A 163 10.80 -12.58 -19.58
CA GLY A 163 10.18 -13.83 -19.13
C GLY A 163 8.67 -13.72 -18.92
N THR A 164 8.20 -14.01 -17.70
CA THR A 164 6.78 -13.93 -17.34
C THR A 164 6.66 -13.36 -15.95
N GLY A 165 5.83 -12.32 -15.83
CA GLY A 165 5.44 -11.72 -14.56
C GLY A 165 4.01 -12.13 -14.18
N LYS A 166 3.64 -11.77 -12.96
CA LYS A 166 2.31 -11.96 -12.37
C LYS A 166 1.72 -10.59 -12.05
N ALA A 167 0.66 -10.21 -12.75
CA ALA A 167 -0.11 -9.02 -12.48
C ALA A 167 -1.18 -9.29 -11.42
N VAL A 168 -1.29 -8.39 -10.45
CA VAL A 168 -2.32 -8.40 -9.41
C VAL A 168 -2.82 -6.97 -9.23
N ASN A 169 -4.11 -6.80 -8.95
CA ASN A 169 -4.65 -5.56 -8.39
C ASN A 169 -5.02 -5.79 -6.93
N ILE A 170 -4.35 -5.10 -6.01
CA ILE A 170 -4.62 -5.21 -4.57
C ILE A 170 -4.99 -3.83 -4.05
N GLY A 171 -6.23 -3.66 -3.60
CA GLY A 171 -6.69 -2.40 -3.03
C GLY A 171 -6.57 -1.21 -4.00
N GLY A 172 -6.80 -1.42 -5.29
CA GLY A 172 -6.67 -0.39 -6.32
C GLY A 172 -5.24 -0.13 -6.80
N GLN A 173 -4.23 -0.83 -6.25
CA GLN A 173 -2.86 -0.75 -6.75
C GLN A 173 -2.61 -1.85 -7.76
N ASN A 174 -2.29 -1.46 -8.99
CA ASN A 174 -1.76 -2.38 -9.99
C ASN A 174 -0.34 -2.75 -9.58
N THR A 175 -0.04 -4.04 -9.50
CA THR A 175 1.30 -4.53 -9.18
C THR A 175 1.69 -5.63 -10.15
N ILE A 176 2.92 -5.55 -10.68
CA ILE A 176 3.55 -6.63 -11.44
C ILE A 176 4.67 -7.20 -10.57
N TYR A 177 4.50 -8.45 -10.19
CA TYR A 177 5.54 -9.26 -9.57
C TYR A 177 6.31 -10.00 -10.66
N LEU A 178 7.63 -9.94 -10.63
CA LEU A 178 8.49 -10.70 -11.53
C LEU A 178 9.77 -11.11 -10.82
N LYS A 179 10.48 -12.06 -11.40
CA LYS A 179 11.80 -12.48 -10.95
C LYS A 179 12.81 -12.26 -12.07
N GLN A 180 13.86 -11.51 -11.80
CA GLN A 180 14.99 -11.32 -12.72
C GLN A 180 16.27 -11.80 -12.03
N GLY A 181 16.89 -12.84 -12.60
CA GLY A 181 18.01 -13.53 -11.97
C GLY A 181 17.63 -14.07 -10.59
N SER A 182 18.30 -13.56 -9.54
CA SER A 182 18.03 -13.91 -8.13
C SER A 182 17.17 -12.89 -7.38
N THR A 183 16.77 -11.80 -8.04
CA THR A 183 15.99 -10.71 -7.44
C THR A 183 14.50 -10.88 -7.76
N PHE A 184 13.67 -10.82 -6.74
CA PHE A 184 12.22 -10.66 -6.86
C PHE A 184 11.90 -9.16 -6.86
N ILE A 185 11.05 -8.75 -7.79
CA ILE A 185 10.73 -7.35 -8.05
C ILE A 185 9.21 -7.21 -8.04
N ALA A 186 8.70 -6.21 -7.33
CA ALA A 186 7.32 -5.75 -7.40
C ALA A 186 7.29 -4.31 -7.90
N LEU A 187 6.73 -4.09 -9.09
CA LEU A 187 6.45 -2.75 -9.61
C LEU A 187 5.01 -2.44 -9.28
N THR A 188 4.76 -1.37 -8.52
CA THR A 188 3.42 -1.00 -8.05
C THR A 188 3.05 0.43 -8.40
N SER A 189 1.80 0.66 -8.79
CA SER A 189 1.24 1.99 -9.00
C SER A 189 -0.28 2.00 -8.83
N GLN A 190 -0.81 3.11 -8.32
CA GLN A 190 -2.25 3.43 -8.33
C GLN A 190 -2.67 4.18 -9.60
N ASN A 191 -1.72 4.82 -10.28
CA ASN A 191 -2.01 5.79 -11.34
C ASN A 191 -1.63 5.29 -12.73
N ILE A 192 -1.00 4.11 -12.82
CA ILE A 192 -0.54 3.52 -14.09
C ILE A 192 -1.34 2.23 -14.33
N ALA A 193 -1.90 2.11 -15.53
CA ALA A 193 -2.61 0.91 -15.95
C ALA A 193 -1.65 -0.29 -16.03
N ILE A 194 -2.15 -1.50 -15.77
CA ILE A 194 -1.32 -2.70 -15.74
C ILE A 194 -0.53 -2.93 -17.04
N ASN A 195 -1.12 -2.57 -18.19
CA ASN A 195 -0.48 -2.70 -19.50
C ASN A 195 0.73 -1.76 -19.66
N ASP A 196 0.65 -0.53 -19.14
CA ASP A 196 1.76 0.41 -19.19
C ASP A 196 2.81 0.09 -18.12
N LEU A 197 2.37 -0.42 -16.96
CA LEU A 197 3.27 -0.93 -15.94
C LEU A 197 4.07 -2.13 -16.46
N ALA A 198 3.47 -2.99 -17.31
CA ALA A 198 4.15 -4.10 -17.96
C ALA A 198 5.22 -3.62 -18.95
N LYS A 199 4.91 -2.59 -19.74
CA LYS A 199 5.90 -1.95 -20.63
C LYS A 199 7.08 -1.37 -19.84
N ILE A 200 6.82 -0.75 -18.68
CA ILE A 200 7.88 -0.26 -17.79
C ILE A 200 8.71 -1.42 -17.24
N ALA A 201 8.06 -2.50 -16.78
CA ALA A 201 8.73 -3.70 -16.27
C ALA A 201 9.65 -4.35 -17.33
N ASP A 202 9.26 -4.28 -18.61
CA ASP A 202 10.09 -4.72 -19.74
C ASP A 202 11.36 -3.89 -19.94
N THR A 203 11.41 -2.68 -19.40
CA THR A 203 12.61 -1.82 -19.46
C THR A 203 13.54 -2.00 -18.27
N LEU A 204 13.27 -2.92 -17.35
CA LEU A 204 14.14 -3.14 -16.19
C LEU A 204 15.48 -3.70 -16.64
N THR A 205 16.55 -3.06 -16.16
CA THR A 205 17.93 -3.50 -16.42
C THR A 205 18.76 -3.45 -15.14
N PRO A 206 19.77 -4.33 -15.00
CA PRO A 206 20.70 -4.25 -13.90
C PRO A 206 21.34 -2.86 -13.80
N LEU A 207 21.35 -2.31 -12.59
CA LEU A 207 22.05 -1.09 -12.27
C LEU A 207 23.56 -1.31 -12.47
N LYS A 208 24.16 -0.46 -13.32
CA LYS A 208 25.60 -0.41 -13.60
C LYS A 208 26.25 0.77 -12.89
#